data_AF-A0A5A4CZF1-F1
#
_entry.id   AF-A0A5A4CZF1-F1
#
_cell.length_a   1.000
_cell.length_b   1.000
_cell.length_c   1.000
_cell.angle_alpha   90.00
_cell.angle_beta   90.00
_cell.angle_gamma   90.00
#
_symmetry.space_group_name_H-M   'P 1'
#
loop_
_entity.id
_entity.type
_entity.pdbx_description
1 polymer ?
#
loop_
_entity_poly.entity_id
_entity_poly.type
_entity_poly.pdbx_seq_one_letter_code
_entity_poly.pdbx_strand_id
1 'polypeptide(L)' 'QIEKVEIIPPSPSCENQEIVVTLKNGTEQKCLNPESKFTQKYIMTAFKKRSLQKEP' A
#
# COMPACT_ATOMS: atom_id res chain seq x y z
N GLN A 1 7.87 -0.95 11.25
CA GLN A 1 6.52 -0.38 10.94
C GLN A 1 6.57 0.20 9.53
N ILE A 2 5.45 0.26 8.81
CA ILE A 2 5.39 0.91 7.48
C ILE A 2 5.14 2.40 7.67
N GLU A 3 5.85 3.21 6.89
CA GLU A 3 5.78 4.67 6.88
C GLU A 3 4.85 5.16 5.77
N LYS A 4 5.00 4.60 4.55
CA LYS A 4 4.21 4.96 3.37
C LYS A 4 3.70 3.72 2.65
N VAL A 5 2.51 3.81 2.08
CA VAL A 5 1.91 2.82 1.19
C VAL A 5 1.49 3.52 -0.08
N GLU A 6 1.93 3.00 -1.23
CA GLU A 6 1.59 3.46 -2.57
C GLU A 6 0.94 2.31 -3.33
N ILE A 7 -0.18 2.61 -3.98
CA ILE A 7 -0.93 1.67 -4.80
C ILE A 7 -0.88 2.19 -6.22
N ILE A 8 -0.18 1.45 -7.08
CA ILE A 8 -0.01 1.75 -8.49
C ILE A 8 -1.00 0.87 -9.25
N PRO A 9 -2.03 1.47 -9.88
CA PRO A 9 -3.00 0.69 -10.65
C PRO A 9 -2.37 0.16 -11.94
N PRO A 10 -2.97 -0.87 -12.55
CA PRO A 10 -2.61 -1.31 -13.89
C PRO A 10 -2.62 -0.15 -14.89
N SER A 11 -1.68 -0.17 -15.82
CA SER A 11 -1.53 0.80 -16.90
C SER A 11 -1.37 0.08 -18.25
N PRO A 12 -1.52 0.77 -19.39
CA PRO A 12 -1.32 0.16 -20.71
C PRO A 12 0.06 -0.50 -20.89
N SER A 13 1.06 -0.08 -20.12
CA SER A 13 2.43 -0.60 -20.16
C SER A 13 2.72 -1.66 -19.09
N CYS A 14 1.85 -1.81 -18.08
CA CYS A 14 1.98 -2.79 -17.00
C CYS A 14 0.59 -3.21 -16.54
N GLU A 15 0.17 -4.42 -16.93
CA GLU A 15 -1.15 -4.97 -16.61
C GLU A 15 -1.35 -5.32 -15.14
N ASN A 16 -0.26 -5.36 -14.36
CA ASN A 16 -0.29 -5.77 -12.96
C ASN A 16 -0.50 -4.57 -12.04
N GLN A 17 -1.31 -4.76 -11.01
CA GLN A 17 -1.39 -3.81 -9.91
C GLN A 17 -0.18 -3.97 -8.99
N GLU A 18 0.48 -2.88 -8.62
CA GLU A 18 1.64 -2.91 -7.74
C GLU A 18 1.34 -2.20 -6.43
N ILE A 19 1.82 -2.78 -5.32
CA ILE A 19 1.67 -2.20 -3.99
C ILE A 19 3.07 -2.04 -3.43
N VAL A 20 3.52 -0.80 -3.27
CA VAL A 20 4.85 -0.48 -2.76
C VAL A 20 4.71 0.07 -1.34
N VAL A 21 5.46 -0.49 -0.41
CA VAL A 21 5.51 -0.03 0.98
C VAL A 21 6.91 0.47 1.31
N THR A 22 6.97 1.62 1.97
CA THR A 22 8.21 2.16 2.53
C THR A 22 8.22 1.86 4.02
N LEU A 23 9.27 1.19 4.51
CA LEU A 23 9.44 0.91 5.93
C LEU A 23 9.91 2.16 6.67
N LYS A 24 9.54 2.26 7.95
CA LYS A 24 10.05 3.31 8.85
C LYS A 24 11.56 3.21 8.88
N ASN A 25 12.21 4.33 8.58
CA ASN A 25 13.62 4.57 8.23
C ASN A 25 13.80 5.04 6.77
N GLY A 26 12.73 5.04 5.96
CA GLY A 26 12.67 5.65 4.63
C GLY A 26 13.55 5.00 3.55
N THR A 27 14.45 4.10 3.94
CA THR A 27 15.49 3.53 3.08
C THR A 27 15.11 2.20 2.44
N GLU A 28 14.12 1.50 2.98
CA GLU A 28 13.71 0.20 2.45
C GLU A 28 12.30 0.27 1.85
N GLN A 29 12.22 0.08 0.53
CA GLN A 29 10.99 -0.11 -0.20
C GLN A 29 10.80 -1.59 -0.52
N LYS A 30 9.57 -2.09 -0.33
CA LYS A 30 9.19 -3.45 -0.69
C LYS A 30 7.92 -3.46 -1.51
N CYS A 31 7.90 -4.27 -2.55
CA CYS A 31 6.68 -4.61 -3.26
C CYS A 31 5.93 -5.70 -2.49
N LEU A 32 4.62 -5.53 -2.34
CA LEU A 32 3.72 -6.53 -1.77
C LEU A 32 2.88 -7.12 -2.90
N ASN A 33 2.62 -8.43 -2.79
CA ASN A 33 1.73 -9.11 -3.72
C ASN A 33 0.26 -8.66 -3.47
N PRO A 34 -0.45 -8.06 -4.44
CA PRO A 34 -1.85 -7.65 -4.32
C PRO A 34 -2.83 -8.81 -4.13
N GLU A 35 -2.50 -10.01 -4.58
CA GLU A 35 -3.35 -11.20 -4.47
C GLU A 35 -3.23 -11.89 -3.10
N SER A 36 -2.24 -11.49 -2.29
CA SER A 36 -2.07 -12.05 -0.95
C SER A 36 -3.16 -11.55 0.00
N LYS A 37 -3.82 -12.50 0.68
CA LYS A 37 -4.80 -12.21 1.75
C LYS A 37 -4.23 -11.27 2.83
N PHE A 38 -2.94 -11.38 3.12
CA PHE A 38 -2.27 -10.50 4.08
C PHE A 38 -2.27 -9.05 3.59
N THR A 39 -1.85 -8.83 2.33
CA THR A 39 -1.77 -7.50 1.72
C THR A 39 -3.14 -6.84 1.66
N GLN A 40 -4.18 -7.57 1.24
CA GLN A 40 -5.55 -7.05 1.17
C GLN A 40 -6.07 -6.64 2.56
N LYS A 41 -5.87 -7.48 3.57
CA LYS A 41 -6.27 -7.17 4.96
C LYS A 41 -5.51 -5.96 5.51
N TYR A 42 -4.22 -5.87 5.21
CA TYR A 42 -3.37 -4.76 5.63
C TYR A 42 -3.84 -3.44 5.01
N ILE A 43 -4.05 -3.40 3.70
CA ILE A 43 -4.57 -2.24 2.96
C ILE A 43 -5.93 -1.84 3.52
N MET A 44 -6.88 -2.76 3.63
CA MET A 44 -8.22 -2.47 4.16
C MET A 44 -8.17 -1.86 5.57
N THR A 45 -7.26 -2.34 6.42
CA THR A 45 -7.05 -1.80 7.77
C THR A 45 -6.40 -0.42 7.73
N ALA A 46 -5.43 -0.20 6.85
CA ALA A 46 -4.74 1.08 6.68
C ALA A 46 -5.69 2.17 6.13
N PHE A 47 -6.54 1.83 5.17
CA PHE A 47 -7.57 2.74 4.64
C PHE A 47 -8.65 3.07 5.67
N LYS A 48 -9.13 2.09 6.45
CA LYS A 48 -10.05 2.35 7.57
C LYS A 48 -9.48 3.33 8.59
N LYS A 49 -8.17 3.25 8.89
CA LYS A 49 -7.49 4.18 9.78
C LYS A 49 -7.31 5.58 9.16
N ARG A 50 -7.11 5.67 7.83
CA ARG A 50 -7.00 6.96 7.11
C ARG A 50 -8.33 7.67 6.90
N SER A 51 -9.46 6.95 6.79
CA SER A 51 -10.79 7.57 6.76
C SER A 51 -11.16 8.28 8.07
N LEU A 52 -10.47 7.95 9.18
CA LEU A 52 -10.57 8.67 10.46
C LEU A 52 -9.57 9.84 10.57
N GLN A 53 -8.72 10.06 9.55
CA GLN A 53 -7.77 11.17 9.48
C GLN A 53 -8.07 12.14 8.34
N LYS A 54 -9.28 12.09 7.75
CA LYS A 54 -9.83 13.23 7.02
C LYS A 54 -10.71 14.04 7.96
N GLU A 55 -10.08 14.89 8.76
CA GLU A 55 -10.44 16.31 9.05
C GLU A 55 -9.59 16.84 10.22
N PRO A 56 -9.23 18.15 10.27
CA PRO A 56 -9.38 19.21 9.26
C PRO A 56 -8.09 19.57 8.51
#